data_AF-A0AAW5WDA2-F1
#
_entry.id   AF-A0AAW5WDA2-F1
#
_cell.length_a   1.000
_cell.length_b   1.000
_cell.length_c   1.000
_cell.angle_alpha   90.00
_cell.angle_beta   90.00
_cell.angle_gamma   90.00
#
_symmetry.space_group_name_H-M   'P 1'
#
loop_
_entity.id
_entity.type
_entity.pdbx_description
1 polymer ?
#
loop_
_entity_poly.entity_id
_entity_poly.type
_entity_poly.pdbx_seq_one_letter_code
_entity_poly.pdbx_strand_id
1 'polypeptide(L)'
;MEVGFSYARDDDFYFSVSLDKFSSNDERWGVTDFKIGDNPWNSFKYEYLILDFEDSYESDGRKKGDYLRIISTHLDILTVDKRAMYIMAIEVASAIDGQISEDDKETWLNIEEFKTKHADLLNLTYDEAVDIS
;
A
#
# COMPACT_ATOMS: atom_id res chain seq x y z
N MET A 1 19.16 -0.83 -5.90
CA MET A 1 17.78 -0.87 -5.37
C MET A 1 17.46 -2.32 -5.15
N GLU A 2 17.22 -2.71 -3.90
CA GLU A 2 16.88 -4.08 -3.55
C GLU A 2 15.39 -4.16 -3.22
N VAL A 3 14.70 -5.08 -3.89
CA VAL A 3 13.28 -5.36 -3.68
C VAL A 3 13.17 -6.67 -2.90
N GLY A 4 12.54 -6.61 -1.74
CA GLY A 4 12.27 -7.77 -0.90
C GLY A 4 10.86 -8.29 -1.11
N PHE A 5 10.71 -9.62 -1.06
CA PHE A 5 9.41 -10.29 -1.04
C PHE A 5 9.34 -11.19 0.18
N SER A 6 8.22 -11.13 0.90
CA SER A 6 7.94 -12.07 1.98
C SER A 6 6.49 -12.53 1.93
N TYR A 7 6.28 -13.81 2.25
CA TYR A 7 4.96 -14.41 2.36
C TYR A 7 4.95 -15.35 3.57
N ALA A 8 3.85 -15.35 4.32
CA ALA A 8 3.58 -16.33 5.36
C ALA A 8 2.12 -16.81 5.22
N ARG A 9 1.92 -18.11 5.46
CA ARG A 9 0.60 -18.79 5.38
C ARG A 9 0.40 -19.74 6.57
N ASP A 10 1.02 -19.45 7.70
CA ASP A 10 0.74 -20.14 8.95
C ASP A 10 -0.34 -19.34 9.67
N ASP A 11 -1.57 -19.88 9.64
CA ASP A 11 -2.84 -19.40 10.20
C ASP A 11 -3.34 -18.00 9.80
N ASP A 12 -2.46 -17.07 9.43
CA ASP A 12 -2.77 -15.73 8.97
C ASP A 12 -2.10 -15.43 7.63
N PHE A 13 -2.85 -14.89 6.65
CA PHE A 13 -2.31 -14.46 5.37
C PHE A 13 -1.53 -13.15 5.53
N TYR A 14 -0.26 -13.15 5.12
CA TYR A 14 0.59 -11.97 5.07
C TYR A 14 1.40 -11.94 3.77
N PHE A 15 1.39 -10.81 3.10
CA PHE A 15 2.20 -10.51 1.93
C PHE A 15 2.79 -9.10 2.07
N SER A 16 4.09 -8.96 1.84
CA SER A 16 4.71 -7.64 1.76
C SER A 16 5.77 -7.53 0.67
N VAL A 17 5.80 -6.34 0.07
CA VAL A 17 6.86 -5.88 -0.81
C VAL A 17 7.57 -4.74 -0.11
N SER A 18 8.89 -4.82 -0.04
CA SER A 18 9.72 -3.78 0.58
C SER A 18 10.74 -3.23 -0.39
N LEU A 19 10.98 -1.93 -0.26
CA LEU A 19 12.01 -1.21 -0.99
C LEU A 19 13.07 -0.71 0.00
N ASP A 20 14.30 -1.25 -0.07
CA ASP A 20 15.44 -0.70 0.69
C ASP A 20 16.08 0.45 -0.09
N LYS A 21 15.82 1.69 0.32
CA LYS A 21 16.38 2.89 -0.30
C LYS A 21 17.89 3.00 -0.10
N PHE A 22 18.42 2.50 1.01
CA PHE A 22 19.84 2.69 1.39
C PHE A 22 20.75 1.63 0.79
N SER A 23 20.22 0.45 0.43
CA SER A 23 20.93 -0.58 -0.34
C SER A 23 21.44 -0.10 -1.70
N SER A 24 20.90 1.01 -2.20
CA SER A 24 20.98 1.37 -3.61
C SER A 24 22.07 2.37 -4.00
N ASN A 25 22.75 3.02 -3.04
CA ASN A 25 23.65 4.17 -3.32
C ASN A 25 23.05 5.19 -4.31
N ASP A 26 21.72 5.29 -4.37
CA ASP A 26 21.00 6.12 -5.33
C ASP A 26 20.99 7.56 -4.83
N GLU A 27 21.52 8.47 -5.65
CA GLU A 27 21.72 9.88 -5.32
C GLU A 27 20.40 10.60 -4.97
N ARG A 28 19.26 10.11 -5.46
CA ARG A 28 17.93 10.67 -5.14
C ARG A 28 17.66 10.65 -3.64
N TRP A 29 18.17 9.64 -2.94
CA TRP A 29 18.04 9.49 -1.49
C TRP A 29 19.17 10.18 -0.72
N GLY A 30 20.24 10.64 -1.39
CA GLY A 30 21.37 11.29 -0.73
C GLY A 30 21.07 12.69 -0.17
N VAL A 31 19.98 13.33 -0.61
CA VAL A 31 19.60 14.71 -0.25
C VAL A 31 18.32 14.82 0.58
N THR A 32 17.61 13.71 0.80
CA THR A 32 16.34 13.71 1.55
C THR A 32 16.60 13.68 3.05
N ASP A 33 15.98 14.60 3.80
CA ASP A 33 16.06 14.58 5.26
C ASP A 33 15.13 13.49 5.81
N PHE A 34 15.68 12.30 6.05
CA PHE A 34 14.94 11.14 6.54
C PHE A 34 14.76 11.12 8.06
N LYS A 35 15.15 12.17 8.78
CA LYS A 35 15.02 12.25 10.24
C LYS A 35 13.68 12.88 10.62
N ILE A 36 12.74 12.07 11.11
CA ILE A 36 11.56 12.56 11.81
C ILE A 36 11.78 12.39 13.32
N GLY A 37 12.08 13.48 14.01
CA GLY A 37 12.29 13.52 15.46
C GLY A 37 13.58 12.85 15.94
N ASP A 38 13.65 12.57 17.25
CA ASP A 38 14.85 12.03 17.92
C ASP A 38 15.05 10.52 17.73
N ASN A 39 14.21 9.85 16.93
CA ASN A 39 14.34 8.41 16.66
C ASN A 39 15.08 8.16 15.33
N PRO A 40 16.40 7.87 15.35
CA PRO A 40 17.17 7.59 14.14
C PRO A 40 16.73 6.31 13.40
N TRP A 41 15.85 5.50 14.01
CA TRP A 41 15.28 4.27 13.42
C TRP A 41 13.94 4.49 12.71
N ASN A 42 13.32 5.67 12.83
CA ASN A 42 12.16 6.07 12.01
C ASN A 42 12.56 6.49 10.58
N SER A 43 13.79 6.16 10.16
CA SER A 43 14.28 6.46 8.84
C SER A 43 13.38 5.81 7.79
N PHE A 44 12.97 6.56 6.78
CA PHE A 44 12.35 6.06 5.54
C PHE A 44 13.24 5.10 4.73
N LYS A 45 14.19 4.40 5.37
CA LYS A 45 15.08 3.41 4.78
C LYS A 45 14.29 2.36 4.02
N TYR A 46 13.17 1.94 4.60
CA TYR A 46 12.25 1.00 3.98
C TYR A 46 10.92 1.66 3.69
N GLU A 47 10.39 1.39 2.52
CA GLU A 47 8.98 1.55 2.24
C GLU A 47 8.33 0.20 2.02
N TYR A 48 7.06 0.10 2.41
CA TYR A 48 6.33 -1.15 2.37
C TYR A 48 4.96 -0.97 1.71
N LEU A 49 4.62 -1.97 0.89
CA LEU A 49 3.26 -2.31 0.53
C LEU A 49 2.94 -3.65 1.19
N ILE A 50 1.91 -3.68 2.04
CA ILE A 50 1.54 -4.84 2.85
C ILE A 50 0.08 -5.20 2.57
N LEU A 51 -0.18 -6.50 2.48
CA LEU A 51 -1.50 -7.09 2.43
C LEU A 51 -1.59 -8.15 3.54
N ASP A 52 -2.39 -7.88 4.56
CA ASP A 52 -2.47 -8.70 5.78
C ASP A 52 -3.88 -8.73 6.39
N PHE A 53 -4.14 -9.72 7.25
CA PHE A 53 -5.31 -9.69 8.13
C PHE A 53 -5.03 -8.86 9.37
N GLU A 54 -5.99 -8.05 9.79
CA GLU A 54 -5.83 -7.15 10.95
C GLU A 54 -5.57 -7.88 12.27
N ASP A 55 -6.07 -9.12 12.44
CA ASP A 55 -5.77 -9.92 13.64
C ASP A 55 -4.47 -10.72 13.54
N SER A 56 -3.77 -10.65 12.40
CA SER A 56 -2.58 -11.47 12.17
C SER A 56 -1.45 -11.19 13.16
N TYR A 57 -0.68 -12.22 13.48
CA TYR A 57 0.53 -12.05 14.30
C TYR A 57 1.51 -11.05 13.67
N GLU A 58 1.64 -11.07 12.35
CA GLU A 58 2.52 -10.22 11.56
C GLU A 58 1.94 -8.81 11.30
N SER A 59 0.74 -8.52 11.82
CA SER A 59 0.16 -7.18 11.72
C SER A 59 1.08 -6.16 12.40
N ASP A 60 1.12 -4.95 11.85
CA ASP A 60 1.93 -3.83 12.33
C ASP A 60 1.53 -3.28 13.72
N GLY A 61 0.69 -4.01 14.46
CA GLY A 61 0.25 -3.65 15.81
C GLY A 61 -0.76 -2.51 15.85
N ARG A 62 -1.28 -2.05 14.71
CA ARG A 62 -2.47 -1.18 14.66
C ARG A 62 -3.70 -1.95 15.17
N LYS A 63 -4.87 -1.29 15.16
CA LYS A 63 -6.14 -1.88 15.61
C LYS A 63 -6.34 -3.27 14.97
N LYS A 64 -6.39 -4.30 15.85
CA LYS A 64 -6.80 -5.66 15.52
C LYS A 64 -8.26 -5.69 15.08
N GLY A 65 -8.59 -6.56 14.13
CA GLY A 65 -9.92 -6.67 13.56
C GLY A 65 -10.03 -7.84 12.59
N ASP A 66 -11.21 -7.99 11.98
CA ASP A 66 -11.57 -9.17 11.19
C ASP A 66 -11.48 -8.94 9.67
N TYR A 67 -10.72 -7.92 9.25
CA TYR A 67 -10.65 -7.49 7.85
C TYR A 67 -9.28 -7.76 7.23
N LEU A 68 -9.30 -8.05 5.92
CA LEU A 68 -8.11 -8.00 5.08
C LEU A 68 -7.80 -6.54 4.75
N ARG A 69 -6.54 -6.13 4.89
CA ARG A 69 -6.12 -4.74 4.73
C ARG A 69 -5.00 -4.64 3.71
N ILE A 70 -5.06 -3.61 2.86
CA ILE A 70 -3.94 -3.15 2.05
C ILE A 70 -3.36 -1.91 2.73
N ILE A 71 -2.09 -1.95 3.12
CA ILE A 71 -1.37 -0.86 3.77
C ILE A 71 -0.23 -0.41 2.86
N SER A 72 -0.06 0.89 2.76
CA SER A 72 1.11 1.51 2.13
C SER A 72 1.70 2.55 3.08
N THR A 73 3.03 2.56 3.22
CA THR A 73 3.75 3.68 3.86
C THR A 73 4.06 4.81 2.88
N HIS A 74 3.65 4.68 1.62
CA HIS A 74 3.84 5.68 0.57
C HIS A 74 2.71 6.73 0.66
N LEU A 75 2.89 7.75 1.50
CA LEU A 75 1.86 8.77 1.76
C LEU A 75 1.96 10.03 0.87
N ASP A 76 3.09 10.28 0.20
CA ASP A 76 3.25 11.36 -0.79
C ASP A 76 4.26 11.01 -1.90
N ILE A 77 3.92 11.45 -3.12
CA ILE A 77 4.55 11.44 -4.46
C ILE A 77 5.81 10.56 -4.67
N LEU A 78 5.71 9.64 -5.66
CA LEU A 78 6.73 8.75 -6.26
C LEU A 78 6.98 7.38 -5.59
N THR A 79 6.01 6.47 -5.53
CA THR A 79 6.38 5.02 -5.47
C THR A 79 5.27 4.01 -5.78
N VAL A 80 3.99 4.35 -5.66
CA VAL A 80 2.90 3.52 -6.22
C VAL A 80 1.85 4.45 -6.85
N ASP A 81 1.57 4.24 -8.14
CA ASP A 81 0.48 4.91 -8.84
C ASP A 81 -0.84 4.65 -8.10
N LYS A 82 -1.58 5.71 -7.75
CA LYS A 82 -2.85 5.59 -7.01
C LYS A 82 -3.86 4.69 -7.74
N ARG A 83 -3.83 4.68 -9.07
CA ARG A 83 -4.61 3.76 -9.91
C ARG A 83 -4.21 2.31 -9.67
N ALA A 84 -2.91 2.02 -9.55
CA ALA A 84 -2.44 0.66 -9.25
C ALA A 84 -2.93 0.18 -7.87
N MET A 85 -2.98 1.05 -6.86
CA MET A 85 -3.57 0.72 -5.56
C MET A 85 -5.06 0.39 -5.66
N TYR A 86 -5.82 1.18 -6.43
CA TYR A 86 -7.25 0.94 -6.61
C TYR A 86 -7.54 -0.32 -7.43
N ILE A 87 -6.74 -0.58 -8.47
CA ILE A 87 -6.81 -1.84 -9.22
C ILE A 87 -6.52 -3.01 -8.29
N MET A 88 -5.48 -2.93 -7.45
CA MET A 88 -5.17 -3.98 -6.48
C MET A 88 -6.34 -4.24 -5.52
N ALA A 89 -6.95 -3.19 -4.97
CA ALA A 89 -8.12 -3.31 -4.10
C ALA A 89 -9.30 -3.98 -4.83
N ILE A 90 -9.56 -3.63 -6.09
CA ILE A 90 -10.60 -4.24 -6.93
C ILE A 90 -10.32 -5.72 -7.16
N GLU A 91 -9.10 -6.10 -7.56
CA GLU A 91 -8.72 -7.49 -7.85
C GLU A 91 -8.80 -8.37 -6.59
N VAL A 92 -8.28 -7.88 -5.46
CA VAL A 92 -8.33 -8.59 -4.18
C VAL A 92 -9.78 -8.80 -3.74
N ALA A 93 -10.60 -7.74 -3.70
CA ALA A 93 -11.98 -7.84 -3.27
C ALA A 93 -12.82 -8.71 -4.21
N SER A 94 -12.60 -8.65 -5.53
CA SER A 94 -13.29 -9.51 -6.50
C SER A 94 -12.93 -10.99 -6.32
N ALA A 95 -11.66 -11.30 -6.03
CA ALA A 95 -11.20 -12.68 -5.84
C ALA A 95 -11.80 -13.37 -4.60
N ILE A 96 -12.21 -12.59 -3.59
CA ILE A 96 -12.79 -13.09 -2.34
C ILE A 96 -14.29 -12.77 -2.20
N ASP A 97 -14.93 -12.25 -3.25
CA ASP A 97 -16.33 -11.81 -3.26
C ASP A 97 -16.65 -10.81 -2.11
N GLY A 98 -15.69 -9.91 -1.87
CA GLY A 98 -15.70 -8.95 -0.76
C GLY A 98 -16.16 -7.54 -1.14
N GLN A 99 -16.20 -6.67 -0.13
CA GLN A 99 -16.47 -5.23 -0.26
C GLN A 99 -15.22 -4.43 0.08
N ILE A 100 -15.18 -3.17 -0.35
CA ILE A 100 -14.04 -2.26 -0.16
C ILE A 100 -14.46 -1.11 0.74
N SER A 101 -13.65 -0.82 1.76
CA SER A 101 -13.73 0.42 2.54
C SER A 101 -12.46 1.23 2.36
N GLU A 102 -12.61 2.55 2.24
CA GLU A 102 -11.50 3.51 2.12
C GLU A 102 -11.52 4.59 3.22
N ASP A 103 -12.40 4.45 4.22
CA ASP A 103 -12.71 5.44 5.26
C ASP A 103 -12.68 4.81 6.67
N ASP A 104 -11.68 3.98 6.94
CA ASP A 104 -11.54 3.22 8.20
C ASP A 104 -12.79 2.42 8.59
N LYS A 105 -13.43 1.77 7.60
CA LYS A 105 -14.59 0.88 7.77
C LYS A 105 -15.85 1.61 8.19
N GLU A 106 -15.91 2.93 8.02
CA GLU A 106 -17.15 3.69 8.21
C GLU A 106 -18.19 3.35 7.13
N THR A 107 -17.75 3.18 5.88
CA THR A 107 -18.60 2.75 4.76
C THR A 107 -17.96 1.61 3.96
N TRP A 108 -18.83 0.85 3.28
CA TRP A 108 -18.46 -0.29 2.45
C TRP A 108 -19.10 -0.15 1.07
N LEU A 109 -18.27 -0.27 0.04
CA LEU A 109 -18.66 -0.19 -1.37
C LEU A 109 -18.52 -1.58 -2.00
N ASN A 110 -19.50 -1.98 -2.81
CA ASN A 110 -19.29 -3.11 -3.71
C ASN A 110 -18.33 -2.72 -4.85
N ILE A 111 -17.88 -3.72 -5.62
CA ILE A 111 -16.89 -3.53 -6.69
C ILE A 111 -17.33 -2.49 -7.72
N GLU A 112 -18.59 -2.50 -8.13
CA GLU A 112 -19.10 -1.58 -9.15
C GLU A 112 -19.31 -0.16 -8.62
N GLU A 113 -19.74 -0.02 -7.36
CA GLU A 113 -19.80 1.27 -6.65
C GLU A 113 -18.41 1.89 -6.52
N PHE A 114 -17.41 1.09 -6.15
CA PHE A 114 -16.03 1.55 -6.02
C PHE A 114 -15.44 1.99 -7.37
N LYS A 115 -15.61 1.19 -8.43
CA LYS A 115 -15.18 1.55 -9.79
C LYS A 115 -15.86 2.82 -10.29
N THR A 116 -17.16 2.97 -10.04
CA THR A 116 -17.92 4.15 -10.46
C THR A 116 -17.45 5.40 -9.72
N LYS A 117 -17.21 5.29 -8.40
CA LYS A 117 -16.72 6.40 -7.57
C LYS A 117 -15.36 6.94 -8.05
N HIS A 118 -14.48 6.06 -8.53
CA HIS A 118 -13.12 6.38 -8.94
C HIS A 118 -12.88 6.28 -10.45
N ALA A 119 -13.94 6.37 -11.26
CA ALA A 119 -13.88 6.16 -12.71
C ALA A 119 -12.90 7.10 -13.41
N ASP A 120 -12.85 8.37 -13.00
CA ASP A 120 -11.94 9.37 -13.59
C ASP A 120 -10.47 8.99 -13.40
N LEU A 121 -10.12 8.34 -12.27
CA LEU A 121 -8.76 7.86 -12.02
C LEU A 121 -8.46 6.57 -12.78
N LEU A 122 -9.45 5.66 -12.87
CA LEU A 122 -9.30 4.35 -13.49
C LEU A 122 -9.29 4.40 -15.02
N ASN A 123 -9.90 5.42 -15.63
CA ASN A 123 -9.98 5.59 -17.09
C ASN A 123 -8.75 6.26 -17.71
N LEU A 124 -7.80 6.75 -16.92
CA LEU A 124 -6.59 7.38 -17.45
C LEU A 124 -5.70 6.34 -18.12
N THR A 125 -5.20 6.66 -19.31
CA THR A 125 -4.07 5.92 -19.91
C THR A 125 -2.79 6.11 -19.08
N TYR A 126 -1.75 5.32 -19.34
CA TYR A 126 -0.48 5.45 -18.62
C TYR A 126 0.11 6.86 -18.75
N ASP A 127 0.09 7.44 -19.96
CA ASP A 127 0.63 8.77 -20.24
C ASP A 127 -0.18 9.89 -19.56
N GLU A 128 -1.51 9.79 -19.55
CA GLU A 128 -2.38 10.77 -18.87
C GLU A 128 -2.25 10.74 -17.33
N ALA A 129 -1.87 9.60 -16.76
CA ALA A 129 -1.66 9.47 -15.31
C ALA A 129 -0.30 10.04 -14.85
N VAL A 130 0.71 10.10 -15.73
CA VAL A 130 2.03 10.66 -15.40
C VAL A 130 1.99 12.19 -15.33
N ASP A 131 1.18 12.85 -16.15
CA ASP A 131 1.11 14.32 -16.22
C ASP A 131 0.36 14.99 -15.06
N ILE A 132 -0.38 14.22 -14.24
CA ILE A 132 -1.14 14.71 -13.07
C ILE A 132 -0.49 14.39 -11.72
N SER A 133 0.66 13.70 -11.72
CA SER A 133 1.45 13.37 -10.53
C SER A 133 2.66 14.29 -10.35
#